data_AF-A0A934A801-F1
#
_entry.id   AF-A0A934A801-F1
#
_cell.length_a   1.000
_cell.length_b   1.000
_cell.length_c   1.000
_cell.angle_alpha   90.00
_cell.angle_beta   90.00
_cell.angle_gamma   90.00
#
_symmetry.space_group_name_H-M   'P 1'
#
loop_
_entity.id
_entity.type
_entity.pdbx_description
1 polymer ?
#
loop_
_entity_poly.entity_id
_entity_poly.type
_entity_poly.pdbx_seq_one_letter_code
_entity_poly.pdbx_strand_id
1 'polypeptide(L)'
;MNKTWVSAFGFIILMFTAVVWAAPVPDTGQTKCYDISGSVISCPAPGQDYYGQDSSYNINPMSYIKLDDSGHALPDSAASWSMVKDNVTGLTWEMKTNKDGVKNYNDPHDADNTYTWYDSNPATNGGWEGPPGNGTDTEKFIKALNDAHYGGYSDWRLPTIKELAYIVNFGIPSPGLMIDTGYFPNTQQNFYWSATALALGSGAVWGMDFNKGTDSYNGKGYSTYARAVRGGQSSANLAIKFFDAVNNASMADAATGGFTDNGDGTVLDTSTGLMWQQATPSMTWWLALIYCEGLNLGGYMDWRLPTVKELLSLVDFTHANPSISSGYFPNTIINTAYWSSTTNTDHTNNAWGVSFDYGNLNGDHDKSANYYVRAVRGGQGPTPTGCTATLNENLLLHIPYLSYVNPVSGTLSFWADFVYAFNPTYPTLLLFKYISSAMINNSSYSCAASTLSGDLKIHIPDVLLPDGSTHLWVDLEYSAALSTDGNAYFFVTNYGVVSK
;
A
#
# COMPACT_ATOMS: atom_id res chain seq x y z
N MET A 1 50.12 -33.33 34.58
CA MET A 1 50.01 -32.93 33.16
C MET A 1 48.56 -32.54 32.90
N ASN A 2 48.32 -31.26 32.61
CA ASN A 2 46.99 -30.67 32.41
C ASN A 2 46.26 -31.30 31.22
N LYS A 3 45.02 -31.76 31.44
CA LYS A 3 44.07 -32.02 30.36
C LYS A 3 43.15 -30.80 30.25
N THR A 4 43.43 -29.94 29.28
CA THR A 4 42.51 -28.89 28.84
C THR A 4 41.43 -29.52 27.96
N TRP A 5 40.17 -29.42 28.39
CA TRP A 5 39.01 -29.71 27.57
C TRP A 5 38.68 -28.45 26.76
N VAL A 6 38.73 -28.52 25.43
CA VAL A 6 38.17 -27.48 24.56
C VAL A 6 36.76 -27.94 24.18
N SER A 7 35.76 -27.33 24.80
CA SER A 7 34.36 -27.46 24.37
C SER A 7 34.13 -26.56 23.15
N ALA A 8 33.97 -27.16 21.97
CA ALA A 8 33.51 -26.46 20.78
C ALA A 8 32.00 -26.21 20.91
N PHE A 9 31.61 -24.97 21.24
CA PHE A 9 30.23 -24.51 21.05
C PHE A 9 30.06 -24.12 19.58
N GLY A 10 29.38 -24.97 18.81
CA GLY A 10 28.90 -24.62 17.48
C GLY A 10 27.77 -23.60 17.61
N PHE A 11 28.00 -22.36 17.16
CA PHE A 11 26.94 -21.38 16.97
C PHE A 11 26.13 -21.79 15.73
N ILE A 12 24.91 -22.27 15.95
CA ILE A 12 23.90 -22.36 14.88
C ILE A 12 23.43 -20.92 14.63
N ILE A 13 23.91 -20.33 13.53
CA ILE A 13 23.37 -19.06 13.01
C ILE A 13 22.04 -19.40 12.36
N LEU A 14 20.94 -19.22 13.10
CA LEU A 14 19.60 -19.15 12.55
C LEU A 14 19.51 -17.85 11.74
N MET A 15 19.71 -17.94 10.42
CA MET A 15 19.38 -16.85 9.51
C MET A 15 17.85 -16.72 9.47
N PHE A 16 17.31 -15.81 10.26
CA PHE A 16 15.97 -15.28 9.99
C PHE A 16 16.09 -14.34 8.80
N THR A 17 15.68 -14.79 7.62
CA THR A 17 15.40 -13.87 6.52
C THR A 17 14.25 -12.97 6.99
N ALA A 18 14.55 -11.71 7.31
CA ALA A 18 13.52 -10.72 7.56
C ALA A 18 12.77 -10.50 6.24
N VAL A 19 11.59 -11.11 6.11
CA VAL A 19 10.68 -10.80 5.02
C VAL A 19 10.19 -9.38 5.26
N VAL A 20 10.66 -8.43 4.45
CA VAL A 20 10.09 -7.09 4.42
C VAL A 20 8.73 -7.22 3.73
N TRP A 21 7.66 -7.20 4.52
CA TRP A 21 6.31 -7.16 3.97
C TRP A 21 6.05 -5.77 3.43
N ALA A 22 5.69 -5.67 2.15
CA ALA A 22 5.14 -4.45 1.58
C ALA A 22 3.85 -4.08 2.31
N ALA A 23 3.73 -2.83 2.74
CA ALA A 23 2.55 -2.28 3.39
C ALA A 23 1.62 -1.68 2.32
N PRO A 24 0.39 -2.19 2.16
CA PRO A 24 -0.52 -1.65 1.17
C PRO A 24 -0.91 -0.20 1.49
N VAL A 25 -1.09 0.61 0.45
CA VAL A 25 -1.58 1.98 0.57
C VAL A 25 -3.11 1.95 0.61
N PRO A 26 -3.78 2.57 1.61
CA PRO A 26 -5.23 2.65 1.64
C PRO A 26 -5.79 3.44 0.46
N ASP A 27 -6.95 3.01 -0.02
CA ASP A 27 -7.75 3.76 -0.97
C ASP A 27 -8.19 5.12 -0.40
N THR A 28 -8.66 6.01 -1.25
CA THR A 28 -9.08 7.36 -0.85
C THR A 28 -10.50 7.41 -0.29
N GLY A 29 -11.30 6.38 -0.56
CA GLY A 29 -12.72 6.31 -0.21
C GLY A 29 -13.66 6.94 -1.23
N GLN A 30 -13.15 7.38 -2.40
CA GLN A 30 -14.03 7.81 -3.48
C GLN A 30 -14.77 6.64 -4.11
N THR A 31 -16.06 6.84 -4.38
CA THR A 31 -16.94 5.82 -4.99
C THR A 31 -17.73 6.36 -6.19
N LYS A 32 -17.47 7.59 -6.62
CA LYS A 32 -18.13 8.27 -7.73
C LYS A 32 -17.13 8.65 -8.81
N CYS A 33 -17.58 8.63 -10.05
CA CYS A 33 -16.82 9.12 -11.19
C CYS A 33 -17.43 10.41 -11.71
N TYR A 34 -16.60 11.24 -12.33
CA TYR A 34 -16.97 12.58 -12.78
C TYR A 34 -16.52 12.80 -14.23
N ASP A 35 -17.31 13.55 -15.00
CA ASP A 35 -16.88 14.07 -16.30
C ASP A 35 -16.09 15.39 -16.16
N ILE A 36 -15.64 15.96 -17.29
CA ILE A 36 -14.87 17.22 -17.30
C ILE A 36 -15.68 18.44 -16.86
N SER A 37 -17.02 18.39 -16.95
CA SER A 37 -17.90 19.46 -16.47
C SER A 37 -18.06 19.43 -14.94
N GLY A 38 -17.54 18.39 -14.28
CA GLY A 38 -17.73 18.13 -12.86
C GLY A 38 -19.03 17.39 -12.53
N SER A 39 -19.78 16.92 -13.53
CA SER A 39 -21.01 16.18 -13.30
C SER A 39 -20.71 14.74 -12.87
N VAL A 40 -21.49 14.21 -11.93
CA VAL A 40 -21.39 12.80 -11.52
C VAL A 40 -21.88 11.91 -12.66
N ILE A 41 -21.06 10.94 -13.03
CA ILE A 41 -21.38 9.92 -14.05
C ILE A 41 -21.32 8.53 -13.44
N SER A 42 -21.91 7.56 -14.14
CA SER A 42 -21.62 6.14 -13.86
C SER A 42 -20.14 5.89 -14.17
N CYS A 43 -19.46 5.14 -13.31
CA CYS A 43 -18.04 4.84 -13.54
C CYS A 43 -17.86 4.09 -14.88
N PRO A 44 -17.08 4.66 -15.82
CA PRO A 44 -16.93 4.07 -17.15
C PRO A 44 -16.23 2.72 -17.10
N ALA A 45 -16.41 1.91 -18.15
CA ALA A 45 -15.67 0.67 -18.37
C ALA A 45 -14.35 0.94 -19.12
N PRO A 46 -13.38 0.00 -19.10
CA PRO A 46 -12.14 0.14 -19.88
C PRO A 46 -12.40 0.51 -21.35
N GLY A 47 -11.61 1.43 -21.89
CA GLY A 47 -11.71 1.97 -23.24
C GLY A 47 -12.79 3.05 -23.43
N GLN A 48 -13.55 3.40 -22.38
CA GLN A 48 -14.49 4.51 -22.40
C GLN A 48 -13.87 5.80 -21.86
N ASP A 49 -14.39 6.94 -22.33
CA ASP A 49 -13.96 8.24 -21.82
C ASP A 49 -14.11 8.30 -20.29
N TYR A 50 -13.09 8.86 -19.64
CA TYR A 50 -13.02 9.01 -18.18
C TYR A 50 -12.92 7.71 -17.37
N TYR A 51 -12.61 6.57 -18.00
CA TYR A 51 -12.15 5.38 -17.27
C TYR A 51 -10.81 5.65 -16.56
N GLY A 52 -10.55 4.95 -15.47
CA GLY A 52 -9.29 5.03 -14.73
C GLY A 52 -9.24 6.10 -13.63
N GLN A 53 -10.39 6.70 -13.29
CA GLN A 53 -10.55 7.50 -12.09
C GLN A 53 -10.39 6.64 -10.83
N ASP A 54 -10.20 7.30 -9.69
CA ASP A 54 -10.07 6.66 -8.37
C ASP A 54 -11.11 5.55 -8.15
N SER A 55 -12.40 5.92 -8.27
CA SER A 55 -13.55 5.02 -8.12
C SER A 55 -13.70 3.95 -9.22
N SER A 56 -12.83 3.94 -10.24
CA SER A 56 -12.81 2.86 -11.25
C SER A 56 -12.12 1.60 -10.71
N TYR A 57 -11.37 1.74 -9.61
CA TYR A 57 -10.64 0.68 -8.96
C TYR A 57 -11.11 0.53 -7.51
N ASN A 58 -10.99 -0.68 -6.97
CA ASN A 58 -11.24 -0.94 -5.56
C ASN A 58 -9.95 -1.54 -4.97
N ILE A 59 -9.02 -0.67 -4.59
CA ILE A 59 -7.64 -1.04 -4.24
C ILE A 59 -7.42 -0.73 -2.78
N ASN A 60 -7.34 -1.78 -1.95
CA ASN A 60 -7.19 -1.66 -0.50
C ASN A 60 -8.21 -0.66 0.10
N PRO A 61 -9.52 -0.89 -0.08
CA PRO A 61 -10.54 0.02 0.42
C PRO A 61 -10.32 0.30 1.90
N MET A 62 -10.51 1.57 2.30
CA MET A 62 -10.39 1.95 3.71
C MET A 62 -11.25 1.02 4.57
N SER A 63 -10.62 0.38 5.54
CA SER A 63 -11.25 -0.67 6.35
C SER A 63 -10.71 -0.60 7.76
N TYR A 64 -11.63 -0.59 8.73
CA TYR A 64 -11.31 -0.37 10.13
C TYR A 64 -11.98 -1.44 11.01
N ILE A 65 -11.39 -1.71 12.17
CA ILE A 65 -11.95 -2.55 13.23
C ILE A 65 -11.98 -1.74 14.52
N LYS A 66 -13.13 -1.75 15.20
CA LYS A 66 -13.26 -1.23 16.57
C LYS A 66 -12.60 -2.20 17.54
N LEU A 67 -11.79 -1.71 18.47
CA LEU A 67 -11.12 -2.52 19.50
C LEU A 67 -11.54 -2.09 20.90
N ASP A 68 -11.69 -3.06 21.81
CA ASP A 68 -11.86 -2.78 23.24
C ASP A 68 -10.56 -2.30 23.91
N ASP A 69 -10.61 -2.08 25.22
CA ASP A 69 -9.47 -1.62 26.04
C ASP A 69 -8.34 -2.66 26.21
N SER A 70 -8.58 -3.88 25.76
CA SER A 70 -7.64 -5.00 25.80
C SER A 70 -7.13 -5.36 24.40
N GLY A 71 -7.55 -4.61 23.37
CA GLY A 71 -7.16 -4.82 21.98
C GLY A 71 -7.94 -5.91 21.24
N HIS A 72 -9.04 -6.44 21.79
CA HIS A 72 -9.88 -7.40 21.08
C HIS A 72 -10.82 -6.70 20.10
N ALA A 73 -11.06 -7.36 18.97
CA ALA A 73 -11.99 -6.88 17.95
C ALA A 73 -13.44 -6.87 18.45
N LEU A 74 -14.12 -5.77 18.18
CA LEU A 74 -15.53 -5.55 18.43
C LEU A 74 -16.31 -5.53 17.11
N PRO A 75 -17.61 -5.87 17.13
CA PRO A 75 -18.47 -5.74 15.95
C PRO A 75 -18.66 -4.27 15.56
N ASP A 76 -18.94 -4.00 14.27
CA ASP A 76 -19.19 -2.65 13.75
C ASP A 76 -20.34 -1.93 14.47
N SER A 77 -21.32 -2.71 14.99
CA SER A 77 -22.46 -2.22 15.77
C SER A 77 -22.12 -1.83 17.21
N ALA A 78 -20.87 -2.00 17.66
CA ALA A 78 -20.46 -1.63 19.01
C ALA A 78 -20.69 -0.13 19.26
N ALA A 79 -21.35 0.17 20.39
CA ALA A 79 -21.69 1.54 20.80
C ALA A 79 -20.49 2.30 21.40
N SER A 80 -19.47 1.58 21.87
CA SER A 80 -18.24 2.14 22.42
C SER A 80 -17.06 1.22 22.13
N TRP A 81 -15.88 1.82 21.97
CA TRP A 81 -14.60 1.15 21.73
C TRP A 81 -13.47 2.07 22.19
N SER A 82 -12.29 1.51 22.46
CA SER A 82 -11.13 2.25 22.96
C SER A 82 -10.11 2.52 21.86
N MET A 83 -10.01 1.69 20.84
CA MET A 83 -9.04 1.91 19.75
C MET A 83 -9.65 1.55 18.40
N VAL A 84 -9.02 2.04 17.33
CA VAL A 84 -9.40 1.70 15.96
C VAL A 84 -8.20 1.09 15.26
N LYS A 85 -8.33 -0.13 14.76
CA LYS A 85 -7.31 -0.75 13.90
C LYS A 85 -7.65 -0.47 12.44
N ASP A 86 -6.67 0.00 11.69
CA ASP A 86 -6.70 0.06 10.23
C ASP A 86 -6.28 -1.31 9.67
N ASN A 87 -7.17 -1.96 8.92
CA ASN A 87 -6.93 -3.28 8.34
C ASN A 87 -5.96 -3.26 7.16
N VAL A 88 -5.80 -2.10 6.50
CA VAL A 88 -4.89 -1.95 5.37
C VAL A 88 -3.47 -1.77 5.89
N THR A 89 -3.24 -0.76 6.72
CA THR A 89 -1.88 -0.46 7.21
C THR A 89 -1.46 -1.32 8.40
N GLY A 90 -2.41 -1.96 9.08
CA GLY A 90 -2.18 -2.67 10.34
C GLY A 90 -1.96 -1.75 11.55
N LEU A 91 -2.02 -0.43 11.36
CA LEU A 91 -1.86 0.56 12.44
C LEU A 91 -3.05 0.53 13.39
N THR A 92 -2.80 0.84 14.66
CA THR A 92 -3.85 1.01 15.66
C THR A 92 -3.83 2.43 16.18
N TRP A 93 -4.99 3.07 16.18
CA TRP A 93 -5.20 4.47 16.46
C TRP A 93 -5.93 4.65 17.79
N GLU A 94 -5.54 5.68 18.52
CA GLU A 94 -6.24 6.15 19.70
C GLU A 94 -7.64 6.62 19.33
N MET A 95 -8.65 6.32 20.16
CA MET A 95 -10.00 6.86 20.05
C MET A 95 -10.15 8.08 20.96
N LYS A 96 -10.66 9.21 20.42
CA LYS A 96 -10.87 10.45 21.18
C LYS A 96 -12.23 10.46 21.88
N THR A 97 -12.32 10.96 23.10
CA THR A 97 -13.53 11.05 23.93
C THR A 97 -13.94 12.49 24.18
N ASN A 98 -15.09 12.71 24.84
CA ASN A 98 -15.42 13.98 25.50
C ASN A 98 -15.31 15.23 24.60
N LYS A 99 -15.86 15.19 23.38
CA LYS A 99 -15.97 16.36 22.50
C LYS A 99 -17.11 17.28 22.96
N ASP A 100 -16.92 17.98 24.07
CA ASP A 100 -17.92 18.83 24.74
C ASP A 100 -17.58 20.33 24.73
N GLY A 101 -16.44 20.70 24.15
CA GLY A 101 -15.93 22.06 24.06
C GLY A 101 -15.10 22.50 25.27
N VAL A 102 -14.83 21.61 26.23
CA VAL A 102 -14.09 21.91 27.46
C VAL A 102 -12.84 21.05 27.55
N LYS A 103 -11.67 21.68 27.60
CA LYS A 103 -10.38 20.96 27.70
C LYS A 103 -10.19 20.33 29.08
N ASN A 104 -9.93 19.03 29.14
CA ASN A 104 -9.49 18.33 30.34
C ASN A 104 -8.16 17.60 30.13
N TYR A 105 -7.04 18.24 30.49
CA TYR A 105 -5.71 17.63 30.36
C TYR A 105 -5.39 16.50 31.36
N ASN A 106 -6.28 16.21 32.33
CA ASN A 106 -6.17 14.99 33.12
C ASN A 106 -6.64 13.74 32.34
N ASP A 107 -7.40 13.95 31.27
CA ASP A 107 -7.80 12.93 30.30
C ASP A 107 -7.13 13.21 28.95
N PRO A 108 -6.01 12.56 28.59
CA PRO A 108 -5.33 12.81 27.32
C PRO A 108 -6.18 12.44 26.08
N HIS A 109 -7.28 11.71 26.26
CA HIS A 109 -8.18 11.28 25.19
C HIS A 109 -9.27 12.30 24.88
N ASP A 110 -9.45 13.30 25.73
CA ASP A 110 -10.38 14.41 25.50
C ASP A 110 -10.09 15.08 24.14
N ALA A 111 -11.12 15.13 23.30
CA ALA A 111 -11.08 15.60 21.93
C ALA A 111 -10.88 17.12 21.82
N ASP A 112 -11.15 17.88 22.87
CA ASP A 112 -11.00 19.34 22.89
C ASP A 112 -9.60 19.77 23.32
N ASN A 113 -8.80 18.86 23.89
CA ASN A 113 -7.41 19.13 24.25
C ASN A 113 -6.57 19.51 23.02
N THR A 114 -5.74 20.54 23.19
CA THR A 114 -4.78 21.00 22.19
C THR A 114 -3.38 21.04 22.78
N TYR A 115 -2.38 20.76 21.97
CA TYR A 115 -1.01 20.59 22.41
C TYR A 115 -0.08 21.47 21.57
N THR A 116 0.93 22.07 22.21
CA THR A 116 2.10 22.57 21.46
C THR A 116 2.93 21.39 20.98
N TRP A 117 3.70 21.60 19.91
CA TRP A 117 4.57 20.55 19.41
C TRP A 117 5.90 20.55 20.17
N TYR A 118 6.28 19.40 20.72
CA TYR A 118 7.56 19.19 21.40
C TYR A 118 8.09 17.78 21.14
N ASP A 119 9.39 17.68 20.87
CA ASP A 119 10.16 16.43 20.77
C ASP A 119 11.59 16.64 21.26
N SER A 120 11.94 16.06 22.40
CA SER A 120 13.27 16.18 22.99
C SER A 120 14.35 15.41 22.22
N ASN A 121 13.98 14.52 21.29
CA ASN A 121 14.94 13.72 20.55
C ASN A 121 15.53 14.48 19.36
N PRO A 122 16.84 14.81 19.37
CA PRO A 122 17.48 15.56 18.28
C PRO A 122 17.48 14.82 16.94
N ALA A 123 17.30 13.50 16.93
CA ALA A 123 17.23 12.73 15.69
C ALA A 123 15.90 12.90 14.95
N THR A 124 14.83 13.30 15.63
CA THR A 124 13.47 13.38 15.07
C THR A 124 12.87 14.77 15.15
N ASN A 125 13.46 15.68 15.93
CA ASN A 125 12.91 17.01 16.13
C ASN A 125 13.21 18.03 15.02
N GLY A 126 13.91 17.66 13.95
CA GLY A 126 14.21 18.57 12.84
C GLY A 126 15.10 19.77 13.23
N GLY A 127 15.91 19.65 14.29
CA GLY A 127 16.91 20.65 14.67
C GLY A 127 16.47 21.66 15.73
N TRP A 128 15.24 21.59 16.22
CA TRP A 128 14.78 22.34 17.39
C TRP A 128 13.65 21.59 18.08
N GLU A 129 13.75 21.31 19.37
CA GLU A 129 12.73 20.54 20.10
C GLU A 129 11.33 21.18 20.11
N GLY A 130 11.23 22.50 19.90
CA GLY A 130 10.01 23.26 20.14
C GLY A 130 9.93 23.81 21.56
N PRO A 131 8.98 24.70 21.86
CA PRO A 131 8.83 25.25 23.21
C PRO A 131 8.16 24.21 24.13
N PRO A 132 8.68 23.97 25.34
CA PRO A 132 8.02 23.12 26.33
C PRO A 132 6.60 23.61 26.62
N GLY A 133 5.62 22.71 26.63
CA GLY A 133 4.21 23.06 26.81
C GLY A 133 3.76 23.12 28.27
N ASN A 134 4.67 23.11 29.25
CA ASN A 134 4.34 23.02 30.69
C ASN A 134 3.33 21.90 31.03
N GLY A 135 3.44 20.75 30.35
CA GLY A 135 2.50 19.62 30.54
C GLY A 135 1.50 19.45 29.40
N THR A 136 1.33 20.45 28.52
CA THR A 136 0.38 20.41 27.39
C THR A 136 1.11 20.43 26.04
N ASP A 137 2.15 19.62 25.92
CA ASP A 137 2.85 19.38 24.66
C ASP A 137 2.69 17.92 24.19
N THR A 138 3.03 17.68 22.92
CA THR A 138 2.87 16.37 22.27
C THR A 138 3.68 15.26 22.93
N GLU A 139 4.87 15.54 23.47
CA GLU A 139 5.67 14.54 24.17
C GLU A 139 4.98 14.11 25.47
N LYS A 140 4.42 15.07 26.23
CA LYS A 140 3.63 14.77 27.44
C LYS A 140 2.34 14.03 27.15
N PHE A 141 1.65 14.41 26.07
CA PHE A 141 0.48 13.68 25.58
C PHE A 141 0.80 12.20 25.33
N ILE A 142 1.84 11.92 24.53
CA ILE A 142 2.26 10.54 24.23
C ILE A 142 2.73 9.81 25.49
N LYS A 143 3.48 10.49 26.36
CA LYS A 143 3.92 9.91 27.64
C LYS A 143 2.73 9.48 28.50
N ALA A 144 1.68 10.29 28.58
CA ALA A 144 0.49 9.98 29.36
C ALA A 144 -0.20 8.69 28.89
N LEU A 145 -0.33 8.49 27.57
CA LEU A 145 -0.89 7.24 27.02
C LEU A 145 -0.04 6.02 27.38
N ASN A 146 1.28 6.15 27.26
CA ASN A 146 2.21 5.05 27.49
C ASN A 146 2.35 4.67 28.96
N ASP A 147 2.37 5.66 29.87
CA ASP A 147 2.37 5.44 31.32
C ASP A 147 1.06 4.79 31.79
N ALA A 148 -0.07 5.15 31.16
CA ALA A 148 -1.38 4.59 31.47
C ALA A 148 -1.60 3.17 30.89
N HIS A 149 -0.65 2.67 30.09
CA HIS A 149 -0.83 1.43 29.32
C HIS A 149 -2.14 1.44 28.51
N TYR A 150 -2.46 2.55 27.84
CA TYR A 150 -3.73 2.70 27.14
C TYR A 150 -3.95 1.57 26.13
N GLY A 151 -5.07 0.87 26.23
CA GLY A 151 -5.35 -0.29 25.39
C GLY A 151 -4.51 -1.54 25.71
N GLY A 152 -3.81 -1.58 26.85
CA GLY A 152 -2.83 -2.60 27.20
C GLY A 152 -1.42 -2.34 26.67
N TYR A 153 -1.13 -1.12 26.21
CA TYR A 153 0.01 -0.83 25.35
C TYR A 153 0.82 0.40 25.75
N SER A 154 2.13 0.40 25.46
CA SER A 154 3.08 1.47 25.85
C SER A 154 4.04 1.91 24.74
N ASP A 155 3.69 1.64 23.49
CA ASP A 155 4.41 2.02 22.28
C ASP A 155 3.61 3.01 21.42
N TRP A 156 2.73 3.80 22.05
CA TRP A 156 2.05 4.91 21.40
C TRP A 156 3.02 6.00 21.01
N ARG A 157 2.77 6.61 19.85
CA ARG A 157 3.55 7.71 19.28
C ARG A 157 2.65 8.67 18.51
N LEU A 158 3.19 9.84 18.16
CA LEU A 158 2.59 10.66 17.14
C LEU A 158 2.65 9.96 15.77
N PRO A 159 1.60 10.08 14.94
CA PRO A 159 1.61 9.60 13.57
C PRO A 159 2.50 10.47 12.68
N THR A 160 3.13 9.88 11.69
CA THR A 160 3.75 10.62 10.59
C THR A 160 2.68 11.32 9.74
N ILE A 161 3.08 12.29 8.92
CA ILE A 161 2.13 12.98 8.04
C ILE A 161 1.46 12.03 7.04
N LYS A 162 2.18 11.03 6.52
CA LYS A 162 1.61 10.00 5.64
C LYS A 162 0.54 9.16 6.35
N GLU A 163 0.80 8.76 7.59
CA GLU A 163 -0.17 7.98 8.37
C GLU A 163 -1.45 8.77 8.64
N LEU A 164 -1.35 10.08 8.95
CA LEU A 164 -2.52 10.94 9.08
C LEU A 164 -3.26 11.09 7.73
N ALA A 165 -2.55 11.28 6.63
CA ALA A 165 -3.14 11.39 5.31
C ALA A 165 -3.86 10.09 4.88
N TYR A 166 -3.40 8.92 5.33
CA TYR A 166 -3.99 7.62 5.00
C TYR A 166 -5.36 7.38 5.64
N ILE A 167 -5.69 8.04 6.76
CA ILE A 167 -7.03 7.98 7.37
C ILE A 167 -7.99 9.06 6.86
N VAL A 168 -7.54 9.95 5.97
CA VAL A 168 -8.41 10.94 5.31
C VAL A 168 -9.32 10.24 4.30
N ASN A 169 -10.61 10.57 4.32
CA ASN A 169 -11.60 10.10 3.36
C ASN A 169 -11.90 11.19 2.33
N PHE A 170 -11.34 11.05 1.13
CA PHE A 170 -11.53 11.99 0.01
C PHE A 170 -12.86 11.78 -0.74
N GLY A 171 -13.68 10.81 -0.35
CA GLY A 171 -15.07 10.69 -0.79
C GLY A 171 -16.02 11.67 -0.08
N ILE A 172 -15.56 12.35 0.97
CA ILE A 172 -16.32 13.36 1.72
C ILE A 172 -16.02 14.76 1.14
N PRO A 173 -17.05 15.56 0.78
CA PRO A 173 -16.84 16.94 0.35
C PRO A 173 -16.11 17.80 1.39
N SER A 174 -15.11 18.55 0.92
CA SER A 174 -14.43 19.60 1.66
C SER A 174 -15.20 20.93 1.49
N PRO A 175 -15.14 21.92 2.42
CA PRO A 175 -14.77 21.73 3.80
C PRO A 175 -15.76 20.78 4.49
N GLY A 176 -15.23 19.77 5.17
CA GLY A 176 -16.01 18.74 5.84
C GLY A 176 -15.12 17.95 6.77
N LEU A 177 -15.67 17.19 7.70
CA LEU A 177 -14.86 16.29 8.53
C LEU A 177 -14.44 15.08 7.68
N MET A 178 -13.31 15.19 6.97
CA MET A 178 -12.84 14.24 5.96
C MET A 178 -12.19 12.99 6.57
N ILE A 179 -12.92 12.30 7.44
CA ILE A 179 -12.53 11.04 8.09
C ILE A 179 -13.79 10.22 8.36
N ASP A 180 -13.67 8.90 8.45
CA ASP A 180 -14.81 8.02 8.77
C ASP A 180 -15.27 8.21 10.23
N THR A 181 -16.35 8.96 10.43
CA THR A 181 -16.89 9.26 11.76
C THR A 181 -17.58 8.06 12.42
N GLY A 182 -17.84 6.97 11.68
CA GLY A 182 -18.30 5.70 12.26
C GLY A 182 -17.22 5.02 13.12
N TYR A 183 -15.95 5.32 12.86
CA TYR A 183 -14.79 4.82 13.62
C TYR A 183 -14.06 5.93 14.40
N PHE A 184 -14.10 7.17 13.91
CA PHE A 184 -13.44 8.33 14.52
C PHE A 184 -14.41 9.48 14.87
N PRO A 185 -15.47 9.23 15.69
CA PRO A 185 -16.61 10.14 15.87
C PRO A 185 -16.24 11.49 16.48
N ASN A 186 -15.28 11.52 17.40
CA ASN A 186 -14.90 12.73 18.14
C ASN A 186 -13.71 13.47 17.50
N THR A 187 -13.43 13.24 16.22
CA THR A 187 -12.41 14.03 15.51
C THR A 187 -12.87 15.49 15.40
N GLN A 188 -11.97 16.41 15.68
CA GLN A 188 -12.16 17.84 15.47
C GLN A 188 -11.92 18.17 14.00
N GLN A 189 -12.74 19.05 13.44
CA GLN A 189 -12.59 19.49 12.06
C GLN A 189 -11.50 20.58 12.00
N ASN A 190 -10.25 20.18 12.18
CA ASN A 190 -9.11 21.09 12.34
C ASN A 190 -7.78 20.38 12.05
N PHE A 191 -6.68 21.09 12.29
CA PHE A 191 -5.31 20.65 12.10
C PHE A 191 -4.83 19.70 13.22
N TYR A 192 -4.24 18.58 12.83
CA TYR A 192 -3.65 17.59 13.74
C TYR A 192 -2.15 17.50 13.55
N TRP A 193 -1.40 17.58 14.64
CA TRP A 193 0.06 17.41 14.63
C TRP A 193 0.48 16.04 14.12
N SER A 194 1.51 16.03 13.27
CA SER A 194 2.29 14.83 12.95
C SER A 194 3.63 14.81 13.69
N ALA A 195 4.33 13.68 13.64
CA ALA A 195 5.72 13.52 14.05
C ALA A 195 6.72 14.02 12.98
N THR A 196 6.24 14.44 11.81
CA THR A 196 7.10 14.75 10.65
C THR A 196 7.54 16.21 10.69
N ALA A 197 8.80 16.45 11.08
CA ALA A 197 9.41 17.77 11.03
C ALA A 197 9.57 18.27 9.58
N LEU A 198 9.54 19.59 9.37
CA LEU A 198 9.75 20.19 8.05
C LEU A 198 11.23 20.15 7.66
N ALA A 199 11.55 19.61 6.48
CA ALA A 199 12.94 19.45 6.00
C ALA A 199 13.73 20.77 5.95
N LEU A 200 13.09 21.88 5.54
CA LEU A 200 13.72 23.20 5.38
C LEU A 200 13.32 24.21 6.47
N GLY A 201 13.14 23.75 7.71
CA GLY A 201 12.90 24.67 8.81
C GLY A 201 12.73 23.97 10.14
N SER A 202 13.63 24.24 11.09
CA SER A 202 13.54 23.68 12.44
C SER A 202 12.36 24.21 13.26
N GLY A 203 11.75 25.33 12.82
CA GLY A 203 10.66 26.02 13.50
C GLY A 203 9.25 25.43 13.28
N ALA A 204 9.07 24.53 12.30
CA ALA A 204 7.75 24.11 11.85
C ALA A 204 7.64 22.58 11.71
N VAL A 205 6.39 22.10 11.77
CA VAL A 205 6.06 20.67 11.69
C VAL A 205 4.84 20.50 10.82
N TRP A 206 4.84 19.44 10.02
CA TRP A 206 3.68 19.03 9.25
C TRP A 206 2.52 18.60 10.14
N GLY A 207 1.32 18.83 9.63
CA GLY A 207 0.10 18.27 10.19
C GLY A 207 -0.99 18.22 9.14
N MET A 208 -2.03 17.48 9.48
CA MET A 208 -3.13 17.16 8.59
C MET A 208 -4.36 17.98 8.99
N ASP A 209 -4.92 18.76 8.05
CA ASP A 209 -6.18 19.45 8.28
C ASP A 209 -7.36 18.55 7.87
N PHE A 210 -8.05 17.96 8.86
CA PHE A 210 -9.23 17.12 8.61
C PHE A 210 -10.47 17.91 8.17
N ASN A 211 -10.44 19.24 8.19
CA ASN A 211 -11.45 20.08 7.57
C ASN A 211 -11.36 20.06 6.04
N LYS A 212 -10.14 19.97 5.51
CA LYS A 212 -9.88 20.19 4.09
C LYS A 212 -9.28 19.01 3.36
N GLY A 213 -8.76 18.02 4.10
CA GLY A 213 -8.03 16.90 3.50
C GLY A 213 -6.66 17.31 2.94
N THR A 214 -6.14 18.48 3.33
CA THR A 214 -4.82 18.99 2.92
C THR A 214 -3.82 18.92 4.07
N ASP A 215 -2.58 18.54 3.77
CA ASP A 215 -1.47 18.75 4.70
C ASP A 215 -0.98 20.20 4.64
N SER A 216 -0.42 20.66 5.75
CA SER A 216 0.27 21.94 5.84
C SER A 216 1.23 21.89 7.02
N TYR A 217 1.99 22.96 7.26
CA TYR A 217 2.89 23.04 8.40
C TYR A 217 2.55 24.26 9.26
N ASN A 218 2.75 24.11 10.57
CA ASN A 218 2.58 25.18 11.55
C ASN A 218 3.81 25.28 12.44
N GLY A 219 4.00 26.45 13.05
CA GLY A 219 5.08 26.66 14.02
C GLY A 219 4.90 25.82 15.28
N LYS A 220 5.98 25.30 15.86
CA LYS A 220 5.92 24.39 17.02
C LYS A 220 5.22 24.98 18.27
N GLY A 221 5.18 26.31 18.37
CA GLY A 221 4.52 27.01 19.48
C GLY A 221 2.99 27.15 19.36
N TYR A 222 2.39 26.78 18.23
CA TYR A 222 0.93 26.78 18.11
C TYR A 222 0.33 25.60 18.88
N SER A 223 -0.80 25.83 19.56
CA SER A 223 -1.53 24.77 20.23
C SER A 223 -2.65 24.27 19.32
N THR A 224 -2.60 22.99 18.95
CA THR A 224 -3.61 22.36 18.08
C THR A 224 -3.76 20.88 18.43
N TYR A 225 -4.64 20.16 17.75
CA TYR A 225 -5.04 18.81 18.12
C TYR A 225 -3.94 17.77 17.84
N ALA A 226 -3.99 16.66 18.56
CA ALA A 226 -3.12 15.51 18.37
C ALA A 226 -3.93 14.22 18.50
N ARG A 227 -3.49 13.16 17.82
CA ARG A 227 -4.01 11.80 17.97
C ARG A 227 -2.82 10.87 18.00
N ALA A 228 -2.87 9.84 18.83
CA ALA A 228 -1.79 8.85 18.87
C ALA A 228 -2.06 7.66 17.92
N VAL A 229 -0.97 7.05 17.47
CA VAL A 229 -0.97 5.81 16.69
C VAL A 229 0.09 4.86 17.25
N ARG A 230 -0.05 3.57 16.98
CA ARG A 230 0.94 2.53 17.26
C ARG A 230 0.99 1.49 16.14
N GLY A 231 2.05 0.67 16.13
CA GLY A 231 2.30 -0.33 15.09
C GLY A 231 3.10 0.21 13.90
N GLY A 232 3.30 -0.64 12.88
CA GLY A 232 3.94 -0.28 11.60
C GLY A 232 5.46 -0.11 11.62
N GLN A 233 6.12 -0.08 12.79
CA GLN A 233 7.57 0.16 12.89
C GLN A 233 8.43 -1.13 12.87
N SER A 234 7.82 -2.32 12.85
CA SER A 234 8.48 -3.57 13.25
C SER A 234 9.16 -4.40 12.16
N SER A 235 9.24 -3.94 10.90
CA SER A 235 9.87 -4.73 9.83
C SER A 235 10.91 -3.95 9.03
N ALA A 236 10.62 -2.70 8.66
CA ALA A 236 11.57 -1.86 7.91
C ALA A 236 12.76 -1.42 8.78
N ASN A 237 12.51 -0.90 9.99
CA ASN A 237 13.57 -0.36 10.86
C ASN A 237 14.41 -1.44 11.57
N LEU A 238 13.91 -2.67 11.67
CA LEU A 238 14.64 -3.81 12.25
C LEU A 238 15.49 -4.53 11.19
N ALA A 239 15.00 -4.70 9.96
CA ALA A 239 15.79 -5.27 8.87
C ALA A 239 17.01 -4.39 8.52
N ILE A 240 16.86 -3.06 8.58
CA ILE A 240 17.95 -2.09 8.35
C ILE A 240 19.06 -2.28 9.41
N LYS A 241 18.72 -2.35 10.70
CA LYS A 241 19.72 -2.51 11.77
C LYS A 241 20.46 -3.84 11.80
N PHE A 242 19.85 -4.93 11.30
CA PHE A 242 20.50 -6.25 11.27
C PHE A 242 21.45 -6.42 10.07
N PHE A 243 21.17 -5.78 8.93
CA PHE A 243 22.11 -5.76 7.79
C PHE A 243 23.28 -4.77 7.99
N ASP A 244 23.06 -3.71 8.77
CA ASP A 244 24.07 -2.68 9.11
C ASP A 244 25.35 -3.23 9.76
N ALA A 245 25.26 -4.33 10.53
CA ALA A 245 26.39 -4.86 11.27
C ALA A 245 27.35 -5.74 10.44
N VAL A 246 26.95 -6.20 9.25
CA VAL A 246 27.65 -7.29 8.55
C VAL A 246 28.42 -6.82 7.31
N ASN A 247 28.00 -5.75 6.62
CA ASN A 247 28.48 -5.52 5.25
C ASN A 247 29.30 -4.25 4.98
N ASN A 248 29.53 -3.34 5.93
CA ASN A 248 30.37 -2.12 5.72
C ASN A 248 30.09 -1.41 4.37
N ALA A 249 28.84 -1.47 3.87
CA ALA A 249 28.41 -0.80 2.66
C ALA A 249 28.08 0.65 3.03
N SER A 250 28.51 1.59 2.19
CA SER A 250 28.31 3.02 2.41
C SER A 250 26.82 3.34 2.61
N MET A 251 26.55 4.08 3.70
CA MET A 251 25.25 4.52 4.24
C MET A 251 24.31 5.29 3.27
N ALA A 252 24.55 5.30 1.97
CA ALA A 252 23.77 6.05 0.99
C ALA A 252 22.60 5.24 0.38
N ASP A 253 22.75 3.91 0.25
CA ASP A 253 21.79 3.09 -0.52
C ASP A 253 20.81 2.27 0.33
N ALA A 254 21.02 2.20 1.66
CA ALA A 254 20.12 1.50 2.59
C ALA A 254 19.23 2.47 3.41
N ALA A 255 19.52 3.77 3.35
CA ALA A 255 18.72 4.83 3.94
C ALA A 255 17.75 5.48 2.93
N THR A 256 17.85 5.12 1.65
CA THR A 256 16.93 5.52 0.59
C THR A 256 15.79 4.52 0.55
N GLY A 257 14.56 5.02 0.74
CA GLY A 257 13.33 4.22 0.83
C GLY A 257 13.28 3.12 -0.22
N GLY A 258 12.84 1.93 0.16
CA GLY A 258 12.98 0.69 -0.60
C GLY A 258 12.44 0.78 -2.03
N PHE A 259 13.25 1.30 -2.95
CA PHE A 259 12.98 1.38 -4.37
C PHE A 259 13.97 0.50 -5.13
N THR A 260 13.57 -0.02 -6.28
CA THR A 260 14.43 -0.78 -7.19
C THR A 260 14.16 -0.30 -8.60
N ASP A 261 15.18 0.23 -9.27
CA ASP A 261 15.11 0.57 -10.69
C ASP A 261 15.23 -0.72 -11.52
N ASN A 262 14.26 -0.97 -12.40
CA ASN A 262 14.24 -2.16 -13.25
C ASN A 262 15.02 -1.97 -14.56
N GLY A 263 15.55 -0.77 -14.82
CA GLY A 263 16.36 -0.46 -16.01
C GLY A 263 15.55 -0.36 -17.31
N ASP A 264 14.23 -0.38 -17.23
CA ASP A 264 13.28 -0.38 -18.35
C ASP A 264 12.33 0.85 -18.34
N GLY A 265 12.68 1.87 -17.56
CA GLY A 265 11.86 3.06 -17.34
C GLY A 265 10.86 2.91 -16.18
N THR A 266 10.93 1.82 -15.41
CA THR A 266 10.08 1.56 -14.25
C THR A 266 10.87 1.41 -12.95
N VAL A 267 10.24 1.76 -11.82
CA VAL A 267 10.78 1.62 -10.47
C VAL A 267 9.78 0.86 -9.61
N LEU A 268 10.22 -0.23 -9.00
CA LEU A 268 9.46 -0.94 -7.96
C LEU A 268 9.66 -0.23 -6.62
N ASP A 269 8.56 0.18 -5.99
CA ASP A 269 8.52 0.52 -4.57
C ASP A 269 8.28 -0.75 -3.75
N THR A 270 9.35 -1.28 -3.17
CA THR A 270 9.31 -2.47 -2.30
C THR A 270 8.59 -2.22 -0.97
N SER A 271 8.39 -0.96 -0.57
CA SER A 271 7.67 -0.62 0.66
C SER A 271 6.16 -0.71 0.49
N THR A 272 5.64 -0.41 -0.70
CA THR A 272 4.20 -0.48 -1.02
C THR A 272 3.82 -1.63 -1.94
N GLY A 273 4.80 -2.23 -2.63
CA GLY A 273 4.59 -3.20 -3.70
C GLY A 273 4.10 -2.58 -5.01
N LEU A 274 4.03 -1.25 -5.10
CA LEU A 274 3.63 -0.53 -6.30
C LEU A 274 4.80 -0.39 -7.27
N MET A 275 4.52 -0.39 -8.56
CA MET A 275 5.51 -0.11 -9.59
C MET A 275 5.15 1.17 -10.30
N TRP A 276 6.15 2.00 -10.54
CA TRP A 276 6.02 3.38 -10.96
C TRP A 276 6.76 3.62 -12.27
N GLN A 277 6.16 4.41 -13.13
CA GLN A 277 6.83 4.98 -14.28
C GLN A 277 7.89 6.00 -13.83
N GLN A 278 9.06 6.06 -14.47
CA GLN A 278 10.07 7.10 -14.21
C GLN A 278 9.82 8.41 -14.98
N ALA A 279 9.27 8.35 -16.20
CA ALA A 279 9.01 9.52 -17.02
C ALA A 279 7.94 10.45 -16.41
N THR A 280 8.01 11.73 -16.80
CA THR A 280 7.15 12.81 -16.28
C THR A 280 6.50 13.60 -17.44
N PRO A 281 5.62 12.99 -18.25
CA PRO A 281 4.92 13.73 -19.29
C PRO A 281 3.93 14.74 -18.69
N SER A 282 3.63 15.82 -19.42
CA SER A 282 2.69 16.87 -19.01
C SER A 282 1.46 16.87 -19.92
N MET A 283 0.27 16.85 -19.33
CA MET A 283 -1.01 16.82 -20.04
C MET A 283 -2.18 17.21 -19.14
N THR A 284 -3.35 17.39 -19.73
CA THR A 284 -4.60 17.59 -18.98
C THR A 284 -5.05 16.31 -18.29
N TRP A 285 -5.91 16.43 -17.28
CA TRP A 285 -6.29 15.28 -16.45
C TRP A 285 -6.97 14.15 -17.23
N TRP A 286 -7.86 14.49 -18.18
CA TRP A 286 -8.49 13.49 -19.04
C TRP A 286 -7.49 12.77 -19.96
N LEU A 287 -6.52 13.51 -20.50
CA LEU A 287 -5.43 12.90 -21.28
C LEU A 287 -4.53 12.02 -20.41
N ALA A 288 -4.35 12.36 -19.12
CA ALA A 288 -3.58 11.57 -18.17
C ALA A 288 -4.21 10.19 -17.92
N LEU A 289 -5.54 10.13 -17.80
CA LEU A 289 -6.28 8.88 -17.68
C LEU A 289 -6.04 7.97 -18.90
N ILE A 290 -6.26 8.52 -20.10
CA ILE A 290 -6.06 7.81 -21.38
C ILE A 290 -4.61 7.37 -21.55
N TYR A 291 -3.67 8.26 -21.23
CA TYR A 291 -2.25 8.00 -21.34
C TYR A 291 -1.84 6.80 -20.48
N CYS A 292 -2.28 6.76 -19.22
CA CYS A 292 -1.93 5.67 -18.32
C CYS A 292 -2.58 4.36 -18.77
N GLU A 293 -3.86 4.36 -19.13
CA GLU A 293 -4.56 3.16 -19.61
C GLU A 293 -3.90 2.57 -20.87
N GLY A 294 -3.45 3.42 -21.80
CA GLY A 294 -2.81 3.01 -23.04
C GLY A 294 -1.30 2.76 -22.93
N LEU A 295 -0.70 2.92 -21.75
CA LEU A 295 0.76 2.84 -21.58
C LEU A 295 1.23 1.38 -21.67
N ASN A 296 2.17 1.12 -22.57
CA ASN A 296 2.97 -0.11 -22.58
C ASN A 296 4.41 0.23 -22.17
N LEU A 297 4.79 -0.16 -20.96
CA LEU A 297 6.08 0.18 -20.34
C LEU A 297 6.56 -0.99 -19.48
N GLY A 298 7.85 -1.35 -19.61
CA GLY A 298 8.44 -2.48 -18.88
C GLY A 298 7.80 -3.85 -19.19
N GLY A 299 7.12 -3.99 -20.33
CA GLY A 299 6.35 -5.19 -20.68
C GLY A 299 4.94 -5.26 -20.05
N TYR A 300 4.52 -4.20 -19.35
CA TYR A 300 3.23 -4.14 -18.67
C TYR A 300 2.26 -3.17 -19.34
N MET A 301 0.96 -3.50 -19.26
CA MET A 301 -0.15 -2.76 -19.91
C MET A 301 -1.30 -2.44 -18.94
N ASP A 302 -1.13 -2.71 -17.65
CA ASP A 302 -2.09 -2.48 -16.56
C ASP A 302 -1.78 -1.18 -15.79
N TRP A 303 -1.18 -0.21 -16.48
CA TRP A 303 -0.84 1.09 -15.91
C TRP A 303 -2.09 1.94 -15.72
N ARG A 304 -2.10 2.74 -14.66
CA ARG A 304 -3.18 3.66 -14.32
C ARG A 304 -2.65 4.94 -13.68
N LEU A 305 -3.49 5.96 -13.66
CA LEU A 305 -3.21 7.17 -12.89
C LEU A 305 -3.32 6.82 -11.39
N PRO A 306 -2.34 7.19 -10.55
CA PRO A 306 -2.33 6.84 -9.13
C PRO A 306 -3.42 7.58 -8.37
N THR A 307 -3.90 7.01 -7.27
CA THR A 307 -4.68 7.80 -6.31
C THR A 307 -3.79 8.80 -5.59
N VAL A 308 -4.36 9.84 -4.97
CA VAL A 308 -3.55 10.85 -4.26
C VAL A 308 -2.73 10.23 -3.11
N LYS A 309 -3.24 9.17 -2.46
CA LYS A 309 -2.54 8.46 -1.38
C LYS A 309 -1.38 7.62 -1.88
N GLU A 310 -1.54 6.99 -3.05
CA GLU A 310 -0.44 6.27 -3.71
C GLU A 310 0.64 7.25 -4.15
N LEU A 311 0.27 8.37 -4.77
CA LEU A 311 1.24 9.37 -5.20
C LEU A 311 1.99 9.98 -4.01
N LEU A 312 1.30 10.23 -2.89
CA LEU A 312 1.90 10.66 -1.63
C LEU A 312 2.92 9.65 -1.08
N SER A 313 2.76 8.35 -1.36
CA SER A 313 3.69 7.32 -0.88
C SER A 313 5.11 7.55 -1.39
N LEU A 314 5.28 8.16 -2.56
CA LEU A 314 6.58 8.51 -3.14
C LEU A 314 7.28 9.69 -2.44
N VAL A 315 6.55 10.51 -1.68
CA VAL A 315 7.12 11.72 -1.06
C VAL A 315 8.11 11.34 0.03
N ASP A 316 9.31 11.90 -0.02
CA ASP A 316 10.28 11.85 1.06
C ASP A 316 10.30 13.19 1.81
N PHE A 317 9.58 13.23 2.93
CA PHE A 317 9.45 14.41 3.77
C PHE A 317 10.74 14.79 4.53
N THR A 318 11.80 13.97 4.46
CA THR A 318 13.11 14.33 5.00
C THR A 318 13.90 15.24 4.04
N HIS A 319 13.44 15.36 2.79
CA HIS A 319 14.03 16.18 1.75
C HIS A 319 13.03 17.21 1.21
N ALA A 320 13.56 18.22 0.52
CA ALA A 320 12.77 19.19 -0.22
C ALA A 320 13.58 19.64 -1.44
N ASN A 321 12.88 20.04 -2.50
CA ASN A 321 13.46 20.52 -3.77
C ASN A 321 14.50 19.56 -4.39
N PRO A 322 14.15 18.29 -4.69
CA PRO A 322 12.83 17.70 -4.60
C PRO A 322 12.60 16.82 -3.35
N SER A 323 11.36 16.71 -2.88
CA SER A 323 10.91 15.79 -1.81
C SER A 323 10.57 14.40 -2.35
N ILE A 324 11.47 13.82 -3.15
CA ILE A 324 11.39 12.46 -3.69
C ILE A 324 12.80 11.93 -3.94
N SER A 325 13.00 10.61 -3.92
CA SER A 325 14.29 9.98 -4.22
C SER A 325 14.71 10.18 -5.68
N SER A 326 15.43 11.28 -5.94
CA SER A 326 15.81 11.73 -7.29
C SER A 326 16.70 10.77 -8.07
N GLY A 327 17.41 9.85 -7.40
CA GLY A 327 18.15 8.77 -8.03
C GLY A 327 17.25 7.76 -8.76
N TYR A 328 16.07 7.48 -8.21
CA TYR A 328 15.08 6.57 -8.81
C TYR A 328 14.07 7.30 -9.69
N PHE A 329 13.76 8.55 -9.35
CA PHE A 329 12.81 9.39 -10.07
C PHE A 329 13.50 10.63 -10.67
N PRO A 330 14.41 10.44 -11.64
CA PRO A 330 15.13 11.53 -12.26
C PRO A 330 14.18 12.47 -13.01
N ASN A 331 14.59 13.73 -13.17
CA ASN A 331 13.84 14.77 -13.88
C ASN A 331 12.45 15.08 -13.29
N THR A 332 12.22 14.78 -12.01
CA THR A 332 11.00 15.22 -11.32
C THR A 332 10.93 16.75 -11.33
N ILE A 333 9.91 17.29 -11.99
CA ILE A 333 9.63 18.73 -12.03
C ILE A 333 9.05 19.19 -10.69
N ILE A 334 9.59 20.28 -10.14
CA ILE A 334 9.15 20.90 -8.87
C ILE A 334 8.37 22.19 -9.12
N ASN A 335 7.77 22.78 -8.08
CA ASN A 335 6.88 23.95 -8.15
C ASN A 335 5.65 23.73 -9.04
N THR A 336 5.19 22.48 -9.12
CA THR A 336 4.05 22.04 -9.93
C THR A 336 3.53 20.72 -9.38
N ALA A 337 2.29 20.39 -9.73
CA ALA A 337 1.65 19.17 -9.27
C ALA A 337 1.85 18.00 -10.24
N TYR A 338 1.80 16.81 -9.67
CA TYR A 338 1.57 15.57 -10.36
C TYR A 338 0.12 15.15 -10.17
N TRP A 339 -0.54 14.78 -11.26
CA TRP A 339 -1.92 14.35 -11.26
C TRP A 339 -2.12 13.08 -10.45
N SER A 340 -3.21 13.05 -9.68
CA SER A 340 -3.83 11.83 -9.20
C SER A 340 -5.18 11.60 -9.89
N SER A 341 -5.70 10.37 -9.79
CA SER A 341 -7.03 9.97 -10.25
C SER A 341 -8.16 10.41 -9.29
N THR A 342 -7.81 10.96 -8.13
CA THR A 342 -8.71 11.41 -7.06
C THR A 342 -9.30 12.78 -7.40
N THR A 343 -10.62 12.87 -7.56
CA THR A 343 -11.31 14.13 -7.88
C THR A 343 -11.45 15.01 -6.64
N ASN A 344 -11.42 16.34 -6.74
CA ASN A 344 -11.84 17.17 -5.61
C ASN A 344 -13.37 17.14 -5.51
N THR A 345 -13.93 16.56 -4.45
CA THR A 345 -15.38 16.39 -4.30
C THR A 345 -16.14 17.68 -4.00
N ASP A 346 -15.45 18.76 -3.61
CA ASP A 346 -16.01 20.11 -3.45
C ASP A 346 -16.06 20.87 -4.79
N HIS A 347 -14.95 20.82 -5.53
CA HIS A 347 -14.80 21.42 -6.85
C HIS A 347 -14.49 20.32 -7.87
N THR A 348 -15.51 19.65 -8.39
CA THR A 348 -15.38 18.42 -9.19
C THR A 348 -14.76 18.60 -10.58
N ASN A 349 -14.62 19.86 -11.02
CA ASN A 349 -13.80 20.27 -12.15
C ASN A 349 -12.29 20.29 -11.82
N ASN A 350 -11.92 20.13 -10.56
CA ASN A 350 -10.55 19.99 -10.08
C ASN A 350 -10.23 18.54 -9.67
N ALA A 351 -8.95 18.20 -9.61
CA ALA A 351 -8.45 16.95 -9.07
C ALA A 351 -7.33 17.19 -8.06
N TRP A 352 -7.10 16.20 -7.20
CA TRP A 352 -5.99 16.21 -6.27
C TRP A 352 -4.67 15.93 -6.98
N GLY A 353 -3.61 16.52 -6.45
CA GLY A 353 -2.24 16.28 -6.89
C GLY A 353 -1.24 16.43 -5.76
N VAL A 354 -0.01 16.01 -6.05
CA VAL A 354 1.13 16.13 -5.14
C VAL A 354 2.20 16.99 -5.79
N SER A 355 2.74 17.96 -5.04
CA SER A 355 3.89 18.75 -5.45
C SER A 355 5.15 18.26 -4.74
N PHE A 356 6.22 17.99 -5.49
CA PHE A 356 7.48 17.44 -4.96
C PHE A 356 8.52 18.52 -4.60
N ASP A 357 8.12 19.77 -4.42
CA ASP A 357 8.96 20.81 -3.78
C ASP A 357 9.06 20.55 -2.27
N TYR A 358 7.90 20.43 -1.60
CA TYR A 358 7.81 20.10 -0.17
C TYR A 358 7.05 18.81 0.12
N GLY A 359 6.39 18.22 -0.88
CA GLY A 359 5.63 16.98 -0.73
C GLY A 359 4.14 17.18 -0.43
N ASN A 360 3.62 18.41 -0.61
CA ASN A 360 2.27 18.77 -0.20
C ASN A 360 1.20 18.25 -1.16
N LEU A 361 0.06 17.91 -0.56
CA LEU A 361 -1.21 17.51 -1.15
C LEU A 361 -2.04 18.76 -1.46
N ASN A 362 -2.61 18.87 -2.66
CA ASN A 362 -3.54 19.96 -2.97
C ASN A 362 -4.66 19.50 -3.91
N GLY A 363 -5.90 19.89 -3.62
CA GLY A 363 -7.11 19.56 -4.37
C GLY A 363 -7.52 20.58 -5.44
N ASP A 364 -6.82 21.71 -5.57
CA ASP A 364 -7.27 22.87 -6.35
C ASP A 364 -6.71 22.93 -7.79
N HIS A 365 -6.44 21.77 -8.39
CA HIS A 365 -5.88 21.70 -9.75
C HIS A 365 -6.97 21.51 -10.82
N ASP A 366 -7.18 22.53 -11.66
CA ASP A 366 -8.15 22.52 -12.75
C ASP A 366 -7.84 21.41 -13.76
N LYS A 367 -8.79 20.48 -13.97
CA LYS A 367 -8.64 19.32 -14.86
C LYS A 367 -8.37 19.70 -16.33
N SER A 368 -8.64 20.94 -16.73
CA SER A 368 -8.36 21.47 -18.07
C SER A 368 -6.94 22.00 -18.25
N ALA A 369 -6.19 22.21 -17.16
CA ALA A 369 -4.80 22.65 -17.21
C ALA A 369 -3.82 21.47 -17.32
N ASN A 370 -2.59 21.76 -17.78
CA ASN A 370 -1.55 20.75 -17.92
C ASN A 370 -0.77 20.61 -16.62
N TYR A 371 -0.67 19.38 -16.12
CA TYR A 371 0.19 18.99 -15.00
C TYR A 371 0.91 17.68 -15.33
N TYR A 372 1.82 17.26 -14.45
CA TYR A 372 2.70 16.12 -14.71
C TYR A 372 2.04 14.80 -14.33
N VAL A 373 2.43 13.72 -14.99
CA VAL A 373 1.88 12.39 -14.75
C VAL A 373 3.01 11.45 -14.36
N ARG A 374 2.71 10.55 -13.43
CA ARG A 374 3.53 9.38 -13.14
C ARG A 374 2.59 8.19 -13.00
N ALA A 375 2.54 7.34 -14.03
CA ALA A 375 1.68 6.16 -13.99
C ALA A 375 2.14 5.18 -12.91
N VAL A 376 1.17 4.48 -12.33
CA VAL A 376 1.38 3.42 -11.33
C VAL A 376 0.70 2.14 -11.78
N ARG A 377 1.20 1.01 -11.31
CA ARG A 377 0.54 -0.29 -11.40
C ARG A 377 0.73 -1.09 -10.12
N GLY A 378 -0.08 -2.13 -9.94
CA GLY A 378 -0.12 -2.95 -8.73
C GLY A 378 -1.19 -2.49 -7.71
N GLY A 379 -1.18 -3.12 -6.54
CA GLY A 379 -2.11 -2.87 -5.43
C GLY A 379 -3.48 -3.57 -5.53
N GLN A 380 -3.88 -4.08 -6.71
CA GLN A 380 -5.21 -4.63 -7.01
C GLN A 380 -5.48 -6.08 -6.52
N GLY A 381 -4.71 -6.57 -5.55
CA GLY A 381 -4.80 -7.94 -5.04
C GLY A 381 -3.60 -8.22 -4.15
N PRO A 382 -3.68 -9.22 -3.24
CA PRO A 382 -2.80 -9.33 -2.08
C PRO A 382 -1.34 -9.22 -2.49
N THR A 383 -0.51 -8.63 -1.62
CA THR A 383 0.95 -8.85 -1.57
C THR A 383 1.22 -10.22 -2.16
N PRO A 384 2.07 -10.38 -3.20
CA PRO A 384 2.14 -11.59 -4.00
C PRO A 384 2.33 -12.82 -3.12
N THR A 385 1.20 -13.40 -2.70
CA THR A 385 1.03 -14.83 -2.55
C THR A 385 0.62 -15.27 -3.93
N GLY A 386 1.55 -15.07 -4.87
CA GLY A 386 1.66 -16.03 -5.94
C GLY A 386 1.68 -17.39 -5.25
N CYS A 387 0.83 -18.31 -5.68
CA CYS A 387 1.16 -19.71 -5.48
C CYS A 387 2.48 -19.91 -6.24
N THR A 388 3.60 -19.70 -5.58
CA THR A 388 4.89 -20.13 -6.07
C THR A 388 4.89 -21.64 -5.96
N ALA A 389 4.52 -22.28 -7.06
CA ALA A 389 4.78 -23.70 -7.23
C ALA A 389 6.26 -23.83 -7.60
N THR A 390 7.05 -24.32 -6.64
CA THR A 390 8.44 -24.70 -6.88
C THR A 390 8.43 -26.00 -7.67
N LEU A 391 8.55 -25.92 -8.99
CA LEU A 391 8.73 -27.09 -9.83
C LEU A 391 10.19 -27.48 -9.76
N ASN A 392 10.49 -28.32 -8.76
CA ASN A 392 11.85 -28.71 -8.39
C ASN A 392 12.61 -27.45 -7.91
N GLU A 393 13.76 -27.60 -7.25
CA GLU A 393 14.48 -26.49 -6.58
C GLU A 393 15.02 -25.36 -7.50
N ASN A 394 14.46 -25.17 -8.70
CA ASN A 394 15.14 -24.58 -9.84
C ASN A 394 14.25 -24.01 -10.97
N LEU A 395 12.93 -24.26 -10.94
CA LEU A 395 11.97 -23.61 -11.84
C LEU A 395 10.85 -22.96 -11.04
N LEU A 396 10.83 -21.62 -11.04
CA LEU A 396 9.77 -20.83 -10.42
C LEU A 396 8.75 -20.48 -11.49
N LEU A 397 7.52 -21.00 -11.33
CA LEU A 397 6.37 -20.61 -12.13
C LEU A 397 5.64 -19.47 -11.41
N HIS A 398 5.61 -18.29 -12.03
CA HIS A 398 4.82 -17.16 -11.55
C HIS A 398 3.53 -17.05 -12.38
N ILE A 399 2.37 -17.12 -11.73
CA ILE A 399 1.05 -16.97 -12.38
C ILE A 399 0.41 -15.67 -11.87
N PRO A 400 0.60 -14.54 -12.57
CA PRO A 400 0.23 -13.23 -12.05
C PRO A 400 -1.27 -12.89 -12.18
N TYR A 401 -2.03 -13.52 -13.09
CA TYR A 401 -3.44 -13.18 -13.27
C TYR A 401 -4.26 -14.26 -13.99
N LEU A 402 -5.52 -14.44 -13.56
CA LEU A 402 -6.55 -15.18 -14.30
C LEU A 402 -7.44 -14.16 -15.02
N SER A 403 -7.38 -14.09 -16.34
CA SER A 403 -8.41 -13.39 -17.10
C SER A 403 -8.84 -14.13 -18.35
N TYR A 404 -10.15 -14.05 -18.56
CA TYR A 404 -10.89 -14.41 -19.76
C TYR A 404 -11.27 -15.89 -19.93
N VAL A 405 -12.58 -16.15 -19.79
CA VAL A 405 -13.23 -17.37 -20.27
C VAL A 405 -13.77 -17.06 -21.65
N ASN A 406 -13.29 -17.76 -22.69
CA ASN A 406 -13.95 -17.72 -23.99
C ASN A 406 -15.28 -18.49 -23.88
N PRO A 407 -16.45 -17.83 -23.98
CA PRO A 407 -17.73 -18.49 -23.72
C PRO A 407 -18.13 -19.50 -24.80
N VAL A 408 -17.44 -19.52 -25.94
CA VAL A 408 -17.79 -20.35 -27.10
C VAL A 408 -16.95 -21.63 -27.19
N SER A 409 -15.71 -21.62 -26.70
CA SER A 409 -14.80 -22.78 -26.82
C SER A 409 -14.49 -23.50 -25.51
N GLY A 410 -14.90 -22.96 -24.35
CA GLY A 410 -14.61 -23.56 -23.04
C GLY A 410 -13.11 -23.66 -22.70
N THR A 411 -12.27 -22.94 -23.46
CA THR A 411 -10.81 -22.96 -23.34
C THR A 411 -10.38 -21.82 -22.42
N LEU A 412 -9.57 -22.15 -21.40
CA LEU A 412 -8.93 -21.18 -20.50
C LEU A 412 -7.52 -20.88 -21.04
N SER A 413 -7.18 -19.59 -21.10
CA SER A 413 -5.83 -19.12 -21.44
C SER A 413 -5.23 -18.41 -20.24
N PHE A 414 -3.93 -18.58 -19.99
CA PHE A 414 -3.18 -17.87 -18.95
C PHE A 414 -1.80 -17.46 -19.46
N TRP A 415 -1.21 -16.46 -18.80
CA TRP A 415 0.16 -16.00 -19.03
C TRP A 415 1.02 -16.40 -17.82
N ALA A 416 2.23 -16.91 -18.06
CA ALA A 416 3.18 -17.29 -17.02
C ALA A 416 4.62 -16.98 -17.47
N ASP A 417 5.46 -16.52 -16.55
CA ASP A 417 6.88 -16.24 -16.78
C ASP A 417 7.79 -17.26 -16.04
N PHE A 418 8.95 -17.59 -16.62
CA PHE A 418 9.91 -18.57 -16.08
C PHE A 418 11.27 -17.94 -15.73
N VAL A 419 11.86 -18.36 -14.60
CA VAL A 419 13.26 -18.03 -14.18
C VAL A 419 14.02 -19.35 -13.93
N TYR A 420 15.23 -19.51 -14.51
CA TYR A 420 15.91 -20.81 -14.64
C TYR A 420 17.21 -20.93 -13.81
N ALA A 421 17.36 -22.02 -13.05
CA ALA A 421 18.63 -22.64 -12.62
C ALA A 421 18.45 -24.19 -12.68
N PHE A 422 19.48 -25.06 -12.61
CA PHE A 422 19.33 -26.50 -12.92
C PHE A 422 19.93 -27.43 -11.84
N ASN A 423 19.22 -28.51 -11.45
CA ASN A 423 19.72 -29.64 -10.61
C ASN A 423 18.76 -30.86 -10.72
N PRO A 424 19.23 -32.11 -10.99
CA PRO A 424 18.36 -33.17 -11.54
C PRO A 424 18.01 -34.34 -10.60
N THR A 425 17.64 -34.11 -9.34
CA THR A 425 17.36 -35.24 -8.42
C THR A 425 16.10 -34.98 -7.57
N TYR A 426 15.16 -35.94 -7.55
CA TYR A 426 13.94 -36.08 -6.73
C TYR A 426 12.60 -35.53 -7.29
N PRO A 427 11.53 -36.37 -7.33
CA PRO A 427 10.15 -35.92 -7.51
C PRO A 427 9.40 -35.79 -6.17
N THR A 428 8.72 -34.65 -5.94
CA THR A 428 7.75 -34.49 -4.84
C THR A 428 6.48 -33.81 -5.32
N LEU A 429 5.36 -34.25 -4.72
CA LEU A 429 3.96 -33.96 -5.02
C LEU A 429 3.59 -32.49 -4.76
N LEU A 430 2.89 -31.83 -5.68
CA LEU A 430 2.30 -30.49 -5.50
C LEU A 430 0.78 -30.52 -5.68
N LEU A 431 0.06 -29.79 -4.82
CA LEU A 431 -1.40 -29.67 -4.78
C LEU A 431 -1.80 -28.21 -5.08
N PHE A 432 -2.68 -27.97 -6.06
CA PHE A 432 -3.23 -26.64 -6.34
C PHE A 432 -4.63 -26.48 -5.74
N LYS A 433 -4.97 -25.28 -5.24
CA LYS A 433 -6.30 -24.92 -4.72
C LYS A 433 -7.01 -23.94 -5.67
N TYR A 434 -8.18 -24.32 -6.17
CA TYR A 434 -9.08 -23.42 -6.90
C TYR A 434 -10.10 -22.80 -5.93
N ILE A 435 -10.35 -21.50 -6.01
CA ILE A 435 -11.42 -20.81 -5.27
C ILE A 435 -12.32 -20.12 -6.30
N SER A 436 -13.59 -20.52 -6.37
CA SER A 436 -14.57 -19.96 -7.33
C SER A 436 -15.49 -18.95 -6.67
N SER A 437 -15.96 -17.97 -7.45
CA SER A 437 -17.30 -17.40 -7.27
C SER A 437 -17.83 -16.81 -8.57
N ALA A 438 -18.74 -17.53 -9.23
CA ALA A 438 -19.95 -16.98 -9.86
C ALA A 438 -20.70 -18.10 -10.59
N MET A 439 -21.77 -18.58 -9.95
CA MET A 439 -22.82 -19.37 -10.61
C MET A 439 -23.52 -18.48 -11.63
N ILE A 440 -23.57 -18.93 -12.88
CA ILE A 440 -24.50 -18.38 -13.87
C ILE A 440 -25.87 -18.98 -13.58
N ASN A 441 -26.80 -18.13 -13.15
CA ASN A 441 -28.22 -18.43 -13.11
C ASN A 441 -28.73 -18.71 -14.53
N ASN A 442 -28.90 -19.99 -14.87
CA ASN A 442 -29.92 -20.39 -15.82
C ASN A 442 -30.53 -21.71 -15.36
N SER A 443 -31.81 -21.66 -15.00
CA SER A 443 -32.60 -22.76 -14.47
C SER A 443 -32.85 -23.81 -15.56
N SER A 444 -32.07 -24.90 -15.56
CA SER A 444 -32.52 -26.28 -15.91
C SER A 444 -31.36 -27.27 -16.17
N TYR A 445 -30.52 -27.57 -15.18
CA TYR A 445 -29.78 -28.86 -15.19
C TYR A 445 -29.59 -29.40 -13.76
N SER A 446 -30.25 -30.52 -13.49
CA SER A 446 -30.01 -31.38 -12.33
C SER A 446 -29.02 -32.48 -12.70
N CYS A 447 -28.05 -32.72 -11.83
CA CYS A 447 -27.32 -33.97 -11.63
C CYS A 447 -26.68 -34.64 -12.87
N ALA A 448 -25.36 -34.47 -13.02
CA ALA A 448 -24.41 -35.58 -13.17
C ALA A 448 -23.00 -35.01 -13.22
N ALA A 449 -22.08 -35.60 -12.44
CA ALA A 449 -20.66 -35.51 -12.74
C ALA A 449 -20.45 -36.09 -14.14
N SER A 450 -20.28 -35.24 -15.15
CA SER A 450 -19.68 -35.65 -16.41
C SER A 450 -18.18 -35.71 -16.18
N THR A 451 -17.68 -36.93 -16.24
CA THR A 451 -16.26 -37.29 -16.28
C THR A 451 -15.49 -36.40 -17.26
N LEU A 452 -14.71 -35.45 -16.74
CA LEU A 452 -13.47 -35.04 -17.40
C LEU A 452 -12.45 -36.17 -17.17
N SER A 453 -12.64 -37.26 -17.92
CA SER A 453 -11.61 -38.26 -18.14
C SER A 453 -10.93 -37.88 -19.44
N GLY A 454 -9.92 -37.03 -19.35
CA GLY A 454 -9.11 -36.65 -20.50
C GLY A 454 -7.91 -35.86 -20.03
N ASP A 455 -6.72 -36.28 -20.47
CA ASP A 455 -5.49 -35.53 -20.29
C ASP A 455 -5.69 -34.10 -20.83
N LEU A 456 -5.65 -33.10 -19.94
CA LEU A 456 -5.64 -31.72 -20.38
C LEU A 456 -4.21 -31.40 -20.83
N LYS A 457 -3.97 -31.43 -22.14
CA LYS A 457 -2.70 -31.01 -22.73
C LYS A 457 -2.71 -29.51 -22.95
N ILE A 458 -1.87 -28.81 -22.21
CA ILE A 458 -1.72 -27.36 -22.36
C ILE A 458 -0.48 -27.10 -23.21
N HIS A 459 -0.69 -26.47 -24.37
CA HIS A 459 0.37 -26.07 -25.28
C HIS A 459 0.67 -24.59 -25.03
N ILE A 460 1.89 -24.25 -24.62
CA ILE A 460 2.29 -22.87 -24.36
C ILE A 460 3.15 -22.39 -25.55
N PRO A 461 2.62 -21.54 -26.44
CA PRO A 461 3.42 -21.00 -27.53
C PRO A 461 4.42 -19.94 -27.02
N ASP A 462 5.63 -19.99 -27.61
CA ASP A 462 6.70 -19.00 -27.56
C ASP A 462 7.38 -18.75 -26.20
N VAL A 463 8.05 -19.79 -25.68
CA VAL A 463 9.13 -19.63 -24.70
C VAL A 463 10.45 -19.98 -25.40
N LEU A 464 11.31 -18.99 -25.61
CA LEU A 464 12.67 -19.20 -26.11
C LEU A 464 13.54 -19.70 -24.97
N LEU A 465 13.77 -21.02 -24.92
CA LEU A 465 14.69 -21.61 -23.97
C LEU A 465 16.15 -21.31 -24.38
N PRO A 466 17.12 -21.24 -23.45
CA PRO A 466 18.52 -20.96 -23.75
C PRO A 466 19.18 -21.94 -24.74
N ASP A 467 18.59 -23.12 -24.93
CA ASP A 467 19.03 -24.14 -25.89
C ASP A 467 18.42 -23.97 -27.30
N GLY A 468 17.59 -22.94 -27.52
CA GLY A 468 16.95 -22.63 -28.80
C GLY A 468 15.60 -23.32 -29.03
N SER A 469 15.09 -24.08 -28.05
CA SER A 469 13.75 -24.68 -28.12
C SER A 469 12.65 -23.62 -27.96
N THR A 470 11.49 -23.80 -28.62
CA THR A 470 10.43 -22.77 -28.66
C THR A 470 9.12 -23.15 -27.98
N HIS A 471 8.91 -24.43 -27.61
CA HIS A 471 7.63 -24.86 -27.02
C HIS A 471 7.83 -25.85 -25.85
N LEU A 472 7.13 -25.60 -24.75
CA LEU A 472 6.97 -26.51 -23.61
C LEU A 472 5.51 -27.01 -23.58
N TRP A 473 5.29 -28.29 -23.29
CA TRP A 473 3.96 -28.82 -22.98
C TRP A 473 3.95 -29.53 -21.62
N VAL A 474 2.77 -29.53 -20.98
CA VAL A 474 2.52 -30.18 -19.69
C VAL A 474 1.20 -30.96 -19.77
N ASP A 475 1.20 -32.19 -19.25
CA ASP A 475 0.01 -33.03 -19.06
C ASP A 475 -0.45 -32.92 -17.59
N LEU A 476 -1.75 -32.66 -17.40
CA LEU A 476 -2.40 -32.61 -16.09
C LEU A 476 -3.49 -33.68 -15.97
N GLU A 477 -3.54 -34.37 -14.82
CA GLU A 477 -4.60 -35.32 -14.48
C GLU A 477 -5.40 -34.85 -13.24
N TYR A 478 -6.72 -34.97 -13.30
CA TYR A 478 -7.64 -34.58 -12.22
C TYR A 478 -7.82 -35.73 -11.21
N SER A 479 -7.77 -35.44 -9.90
CA SER A 479 -8.11 -36.44 -8.86
C SER A 479 -9.38 -36.09 -8.11
N ALA A 480 -10.39 -36.94 -8.25
CA ALA A 480 -11.66 -36.83 -7.53
C ALA A 480 -11.55 -37.20 -6.04
N ALA A 481 -10.51 -37.94 -5.62
CA ALA A 481 -10.39 -38.48 -4.27
C ALA A 481 -10.16 -37.40 -3.18
N LEU A 482 -9.79 -36.18 -3.57
CA LEU A 482 -9.44 -35.09 -2.67
C LEU A 482 -10.52 -33.99 -2.60
N SER A 483 -11.60 -34.12 -3.37
CA SER A 483 -12.65 -33.12 -3.58
C SER A 483 -13.81 -33.24 -2.58
N THR A 484 -13.53 -33.39 -1.28
CA THR A 484 -14.60 -33.44 -0.24
C THR A 484 -15.04 -32.07 0.24
N ASP A 485 -14.31 -31.02 -0.11
CA ASP A 485 -14.52 -29.64 0.33
C ASP A 485 -15.04 -28.70 -0.79
N GLY A 486 -15.41 -29.27 -1.95
CA GLY A 486 -15.88 -28.52 -3.12
C GLY A 486 -14.77 -27.94 -3.99
N ASN A 487 -13.50 -28.25 -3.72
CA ASN A 487 -12.37 -27.82 -4.55
C ASN A 487 -11.97 -28.88 -5.59
N ALA A 488 -11.37 -28.42 -6.71
CA ALA A 488 -10.80 -29.28 -7.75
C ALA A 488 -9.27 -29.30 -7.65
N TYR A 489 -8.67 -30.49 -7.67
CA TYR A 489 -7.24 -30.72 -7.55
C TYR A 489 -6.69 -31.40 -8.81
N PHE A 490 -5.59 -30.87 -9.35
CA PHE A 490 -4.92 -31.40 -10.53
C PHE A 490 -3.46 -31.77 -10.20
N PHE A 491 -2.95 -32.81 -10.86
CA PHE A 491 -1.59 -33.31 -10.73
C PHE A 491 -0.88 -33.17 -12.06
N VAL A 492 0.37 -32.71 -12.03
CA VAL A 492 1.25 -32.79 -13.22
C VAL A 492 1.67 -34.25 -13.36
N THR A 493 1.28 -34.87 -14.47
CA THR A 493 1.62 -36.27 -14.75
C THR A 493 2.78 -36.41 -15.72
N ASN A 494 2.97 -35.42 -16.61
CA ASN A 494 4.06 -35.44 -17.57
C ASN A 494 4.35 -34.03 -18.09
N TYR A 495 5.54 -33.81 -18.64
CA TYR A 495 5.89 -32.60 -19.37
C TYR A 495 7.03 -32.88 -20.36
N GLY A 496 7.16 -32.05 -21.39
CA GLY A 496 8.21 -32.20 -22.38
C GLY A 496 8.50 -30.92 -23.16
N VAL A 497 9.71 -30.86 -23.73
CA VAL A 497 10.16 -29.78 -24.61
C VAL A 497 9.95 -30.23 -26.05
N VAL A 498 9.35 -29.39 -26.90
CA VAL A 498 9.28 -29.60 -28.34
C VAL A 498 10.31 -28.68 -29.00
N SER A 499 11.40 -29.27 -29.49
CA SER A 499 12.30 -28.59 -30.43
C SER A 499 11.63 -28.56 -31.81
N LYS A 500 11.74 -27.44 -32.53
CA LYS A 500 11.57 -27.48 -33.98
C LYS A 500 12.74 -28.18 -34.65
#